data_AF-A0ABD1CGD0-F1
#
_entry.id   AF-A0ABD1CGD0-F1
#
_cell.length_a   1.000
_cell.length_b   1.000
_cell.length_c   1.000
_cell.angle_alpha   90.00
_cell.angle_beta   90.00
_cell.angle_gamma   90.00
#
_symmetry.space_group_name_H-M   'P 1'
#
loop_
_entity.id
_entity.type
_entity.pdbx_description
1 polymer ?
#
loop_
_entity_poly.entity_id
_entity_poly.type
_entity_poly.pdbx_seq_one_letter_code
_entity_poly.pdbx_strand_id
1 'polypeptide(L)'
;MVSEISRGFREDCYNFLNGFTSHQSMDFRYFCQEWKRTGFNYVFYARNTEVELVEFTNEALVIVKHIFLAAKLPLDRIGAFYLLYALYFKQPTELFCKIRVTLADWREIKRFVLERPQEEVPQLVVIFWKMFIGDAFRFVQDEKEYGYDSFFIKGGQSSKYDDKVRESFKIIREAEKDFKSMKSITV
;
A
#
# COMPACT_ATOMS: atom_id res chain seq x y z
N MET A 1 6.27 7.05 3.93
CA MET A 1 7.46 7.49 3.15
C MET A 1 7.22 6.92 1.78
N VAL A 2 7.05 7.78 0.77
CA VAL A 2 6.83 7.35 -0.62
C VAL A 2 8.21 6.94 -1.14
N SER A 3 8.40 5.68 -1.55
CA SER A 3 9.66 5.26 -2.17
C SER A 3 9.81 5.93 -3.55
N GLU A 4 11.01 5.93 -4.12
CA GLU A 4 11.19 6.39 -5.51
C GLU A 4 10.34 5.57 -6.51
N ILE A 5 9.95 4.34 -6.17
CA ILE A 5 9.23 3.40 -7.05
C ILE A 5 7.78 3.84 -7.29
N SER A 6 7.14 4.48 -6.30
CA SER A 6 5.77 5.01 -6.40
C SER A 6 5.72 6.54 -6.57
N ARG A 7 6.86 7.17 -6.85
CA ARG A 7 6.94 8.61 -7.09
C ARG A 7 6.03 9.02 -8.25
N GLY A 8 5.22 10.06 -8.05
CA GLY A 8 4.28 10.56 -9.06
C GLY A 8 2.94 9.81 -9.10
N PHE A 9 2.85 8.60 -8.53
CA PHE A 9 1.62 7.81 -8.57
C PHE A 9 0.46 8.48 -7.83
N ARG A 10 0.77 9.22 -6.75
CA ARG A 10 -0.24 9.96 -6.00
C ARG A 10 -0.85 11.08 -6.86
N GLU A 11 -0.03 11.82 -7.58
CA GLU A 11 -0.45 12.86 -8.51
C GLU A 11 -1.28 12.26 -9.67
N ASP A 12 -0.87 11.11 -10.21
CA ASP A 12 -1.62 10.38 -11.23
C ASP A 12 -3.00 9.96 -10.71
N CYS A 13 -3.11 9.49 -9.47
CA CYS A 13 -4.39 9.19 -8.84
C CYS A 13 -5.28 10.45 -8.74
N TYR A 14 -4.74 11.60 -8.35
CA TYR A 14 -5.53 12.83 -8.30
C TYR A 14 -5.97 13.30 -9.69
N ASN A 15 -5.10 13.24 -10.68
CA ASN A 15 -5.43 13.57 -12.07
C ASN A 15 -6.55 12.65 -12.60
N PHE A 16 -6.45 11.35 -12.33
CA PHE A 16 -7.48 10.38 -12.64
C PHE A 16 -8.82 10.71 -11.97
N LEU A 17 -8.79 10.95 -10.64
CA LEU A 17 -9.99 11.24 -9.87
C LEU A 17 -10.66 12.54 -10.31
N ASN A 18 -9.88 13.57 -10.66
CA ASN A 18 -10.41 14.82 -11.22
C ASN A 18 -11.13 14.59 -12.57
N GLY A 19 -10.61 13.69 -13.41
CA GLY A 19 -11.28 13.27 -14.64
C GLY A 19 -12.62 12.58 -14.36
N PHE A 20 -12.65 11.69 -13.37
CA PHE A 20 -13.88 11.03 -12.94
C PHE A 20 -14.90 12.02 -12.36
N THR A 21 -14.49 12.89 -11.45
CA THR A 21 -15.39 13.81 -10.75
C THR A 21 -15.98 14.87 -11.67
N SER A 22 -15.29 15.19 -12.78
CA SER A 22 -15.80 16.07 -13.84
C SER A 22 -17.08 15.56 -14.50
N HIS A 23 -17.38 14.25 -14.42
CA HIS A 23 -18.63 13.67 -14.92
C HIS A 23 -19.83 13.94 -13.99
N GLN A 24 -19.60 14.45 -12.78
CA GLN A 24 -20.62 14.75 -11.76
C GLN A 24 -21.57 13.57 -11.48
N SER A 25 -21.08 12.34 -11.65
CA SER A 25 -21.87 11.12 -11.51
C SER A 25 -21.15 10.11 -10.62
N MET A 26 -21.92 9.47 -9.74
CA MET A 26 -21.45 8.42 -8.84
C MET A 26 -21.35 7.04 -9.52
N ASP A 27 -21.82 6.93 -10.76
CA ASP A 27 -21.95 5.67 -11.49
C ASP A 27 -20.59 5.11 -11.91
N PHE A 28 -20.39 3.80 -11.69
CA PHE A 28 -19.15 3.09 -11.93
C PHE A 28 -18.83 3.01 -13.43
N ARG A 29 -19.84 3.19 -14.29
CA ARG A 29 -19.65 3.29 -15.75
C ARG A 29 -18.73 4.45 -16.13
N TYR A 30 -18.89 5.63 -15.52
CA TYR A 30 -18.02 6.78 -15.79
C TYR A 30 -16.61 6.56 -15.25
N PHE A 31 -16.49 5.89 -14.09
CA PHE A 31 -15.19 5.43 -13.60
C PHE A 31 -14.49 4.51 -14.62
N CYS A 32 -15.22 3.56 -15.21
CA CYS A 32 -14.67 2.66 -16.23
C CYS A 32 -14.27 3.39 -17.52
N GLN A 33 -15.02 4.44 -17.90
CA GLN A 33 -14.67 5.26 -19.06
C GLN A 33 -13.34 5.99 -18.82
N GLU A 34 -13.19 6.63 -17.66
CA GLU A 34 -11.95 7.30 -17.30
C GLU A 34 -10.78 6.33 -17.15
N TRP A 35 -11.01 5.15 -16.58
CA TRP A 35 -10.01 4.08 -16.45
C TRP A 35 -9.44 3.64 -17.79
N LYS A 36 -10.29 3.56 -18.82
CA LYS A 36 -9.85 3.27 -20.20
C LYS A 36 -9.19 4.47 -20.86
N ARG A 37 -9.79 5.66 -20.74
CA ARG A 37 -9.31 6.91 -21.37
C ARG A 37 -7.89 7.27 -20.93
N THR A 38 -7.61 7.12 -19.63
CA THR A 38 -6.30 7.42 -19.03
C THR A 38 -5.29 6.29 -19.19
N GLY A 39 -5.72 5.09 -19.63
CA GLY A 39 -4.85 3.93 -19.71
C GLY A 39 -4.38 3.44 -18.34
N PHE A 40 -5.11 3.70 -17.25
CA PHE A 40 -4.64 3.45 -15.88
C PHE A 40 -4.31 1.96 -15.60
N ASN A 41 -4.80 1.02 -16.43
CA ASN A 41 -4.36 -0.38 -16.40
C ASN A 41 -2.84 -0.55 -16.54
N TYR A 42 -2.17 0.38 -17.23
CA TYR A 42 -0.73 0.32 -17.49
C TYR A 42 0.13 0.65 -16.27
N VAL A 43 -0.48 1.02 -15.13
CA VAL A 43 0.25 1.34 -13.89
C VAL A 43 1.15 0.20 -13.39
N PHE A 44 0.75 -1.05 -13.66
CA PHE A 44 1.51 -2.25 -13.28
C PHE A 44 2.52 -2.69 -14.34
N TYR A 45 2.53 -2.07 -15.52
CA TYR A 45 3.41 -2.46 -16.61
C TYR A 45 4.78 -1.77 -16.51
N ALA A 46 5.75 -2.30 -17.24
CA ALA A 46 7.11 -1.76 -17.36
C ALA A 46 7.90 -1.69 -16.03
N ARG A 47 7.60 -2.56 -15.07
CA ARG A 47 8.45 -2.79 -13.88
C ARG A 47 9.58 -3.76 -14.21
N ASN A 48 10.76 -3.56 -13.63
CA ASN A 48 11.95 -4.32 -14.01
C ASN A 48 11.97 -5.71 -13.36
N THR A 49 11.34 -5.86 -12.20
CA THR A 49 11.33 -7.12 -11.43
C THR A 49 9.97 -7.33 -10.75
N GLU A 50 9.66 -8.60 -10.45
CA GLU A 50 8.48 -8.97 -9.66
C GLU A 50 8.51 -8.37 -8.24
N VAL A 51 9.71 -8.22 -7.67
CA VAL A 51 9.89 -7.59 -6.34
C VAL A 51 9.50 -6.13 -6.38
N GLU A 52 9.98 -5.39 -7.39
CA GLU A 52 9.61 -3.99 -7.62
C GLU A 52 8.10 -3.85 -7.86
N LEU A 53 7.50 -4.79 -8.60
CA LEU A 53 6.07 -4.79 -8.86
C LEU A 53 5.23 -5.02 -7.59
N VAL A 54 5.64 -5.96 -6.73
CA VAL A 54 5.02 -6.20 -5.42
C VAL A 54 5.16 -4.98 -4.50
N GLU A 55 6.36 -4.39 -4.45
CA GLU A 55 6.63 -3.19 -3.65
C GLU A 55 5.78 -2.02 -4.12
N PHE A 56 5.79 -1.73 -5.43
CA PHE A 56 4.95 -0.72 -6.04
C PHE A 56 3.48 -0.94 -5.73
N THR A 57 2.99 -2.17 -5.88
CA THR A 57 1.58 -2.48 -5.69
C THR A 57 1.14 -2.28 -4.24
N ASN A 58 1.97 -2.70 -3.27
CA ASN A 58 1.71 -2.44 -1.86
C ASN A 58 1.64 -0.94 -1.56
N GLU A 59 2.60 -0.16 -2.09
CA GLU A 59 2.58 1.29 -1.92
C GLU A 59 1.39 1.96 -2.61
N ALA A 60 1.04 1.51 -3.81
CA ALA A 60 -0.11 2.02 -4.56
C ALA A 60 -1.43 1.82 -3.81
N LEU A 61 -1.66 0.63 -3.26
CA LEU A 61 -2.84 0.33 -2.45
C LEU A 61 -2.89 1.22 -1.18
N VAL A 62 -1.74 1.45 -0.53
CA VAL A 62 -1.65 2.37 0.62
C VAL A 62 -1.96 3.80 0.19
N ILE A 63 -1.36 4.29 -0.89
CA ILE A 63 -1.60 5.65 -1.41
C ILE A 63 -3.08 5.88 -1.69
N VAL A 64 -3.74 4.97 -2.40
CA VAL A 64 -5.16 5.13 -2.74
C VAL A 64 -6.05 4.99 -1.51
N LYS A 65 -5.74 4.10 -0.56
CA LYS A 65 -6.44 4.03 0.72
C LYS A 65 -6.34 5.37 1.47
N HIS A 66 -5.17 6.00 1.51
CA HIS A 66 -4.98 7.31 2.12
C HIS A 66 -5.78 8.40 1.42
N ILE A 67 -5.82 8.40 0.09
CA ILE A 67 -6.65 9.33 -0.69
C ILE A 67 -8.14 9.13 -0.31
N PHE A 68 -8.60 7.89 -0.24
CA PHE A 68 -9.97 7.56 0.18
C PHE A 68 -10.29 8.06 1.59
N LEU A 69 -9.41 7.82 2.57
CA LEU A 69 -9.63 8.23 3.96
C LEU A 69 -9.57 9.76 4.13
N ALA A 70 -8.75 10.45 3.32
CA ALA A 70 -8.58 11.90 3.38
C ALA A 70 -9.61 12.69 2.55
N ALA A 71 -10.33 12.04 1.64
CA ALA A 71 -11.29 12.70 0.75
C ALA A 71 -12.46 13.32 1.53
N LYS A 72 -12.67 14.63 1.35
CA LYS A 72 -13.74 15.39 2.02
C LYS A 72 -15.03 15.42 1.21
N LEU A 73 -14.93 15.48 -0.12
CA LEU A 73 -16.09 15.51 -0.99
C LEU A 73 -16.62 14.08 -1.21
N PRO A 74 -17.95 13.87 -1.18
CA PRO A 74 -18.53 12.54 -1.37
C PRO A 74 -18.11 11.88 -2.68
N LEU A 75 -18.08 12.64 -3.79
CA LEU A 75 -17.75 12.11 -5.11
C LEU A 75 -16.28 11.68 -5.22
N ASP A 76 -15.35 12.49 -4.69
CA ASP A 76 -13.92 12.13 -4.62
C ASP A 76 -13.72 10.85 -3.81
N ARG A 77 -14.42 10.74 -2.68
CA ARG A 77 -14.34 9.59 -1.79
C ARG A 77 -14.88 8.32 -2.46
N ILE A 78 -15.98 8.43 -3.20
CA ILE A 78 -16.53 7.36 -4.03
C ILE A 78 -15.53 6.94 -5.11
N GLY A 79 -14.96 7.90 -5.84
CA GLY A 79 -13.96 7.63 -6.89
C GLY A 79 -12.72 6.93 -6.34
N ALA A 80 -12.21 7.38 -5.19
CA ALA A 80 -11.06 6.77 -4.53
C ALA A 80 -11.36 5.34 -4.06
N PHE A 81 -12.58 5.06 -3.60
CA PHE A 81 -13.00 3.71 -3.24
C PHE A 81 -13.09 2.79 -4.47
N TYR A 82 -13.63 3.28 -5.60
CA TYR A 82 -13.60 2.55 -6.87
C TYR A 82 -12.18 2.32 -7.37
N LEU A 83 -11.29 3.29 -7.19
CA LEU A 83 -9.89 3.19 -7.55
C LEU A 83 -9.18 2.10 -6.74
N LEU A 84 -9.44 2.05 -5.43
CA LEU A 84 -8.90 1.01 -4.55
C LEU A 84 -9.39 -0.39 -4.96
N TYR A 85 -10.67 -0.52 -5.27
CA TYR A 85 -11.26 -1.74 -5.83
C TYR A 85 -10.60 -2.15 -7.15
N ALA A 86 -10.49 -1.22 -8.10
CA ALA A 86 -9.95 -1.48 -9.42
C ALA A 86 -8.48 -1.90 -9.35
N LEU A 87 -7.66 -1.21 -8.56
CA LEU A 87 -6.25 -1.57 -8.35
C LEU A 87 -6.12 -2.98 -7.79
N TYR A 88 -6.88 -3.32 -6.74
CA TYR A 88 -6.79 -4.64 -6.13
C TYR A 88 -7.15 -5.78 -7.10
N PHE A 89 -8.20 -5.64 -7.91
CA PHE A 89 -8.62 -6.70 -8.85
C PHE A 89 -7.91 -6.67 -10.21
N LYS A 90 -7.07 -5.65 -10.47
CA LYS A 90 -6.29 -5.55 -11.71
C LYS A 90 -4.80 -5.75 -11.51
N GLN A 91 -4.33 -5.81 -10.27
CA GLN A 91 -2.94 -6.13 -9.98
C GLN A 91 -2.59 -7.56 -10.44
N PRO A 92 -1.38 -7.80 -10.96
CA PRO A 92 -0.88 -9.14 -11.25
C PRO A 92 -0.40 -9.91 -10.00
N THR A 93 -0.31 -9.23 -8.85
CA THR A 93 0.32 -9.74 -7.62
C THR A 93 -0.70 -10.06 -6.50
N GLU A 94 -1.93 -10.43 -6.86
CA GLU A 94 -3.06 -10.60 -5.91
C GLU A 94 -2.80 -11.58 -4.76
N LEU A 95 -1.95 -12.58 -4.98
CA LEU A 95 -1.54 -13.55 -3.95
C LEU A 95 -0.65 -12.93 -2.87
N PHE A 96 0.05 -11.84 -3.18
CA PHE A 96 1.05 -11.22 -2.30
C PHE A 96 0.56 -9.89 -1.72
N CYS A 97 -0.12 -9.09 -2.55
CA CYS A 97 -0.52 -7.72 -2.24
C CYS A 97 -2.00 -7.65 -1.86
N LYS A 98 -2.27 -7.27 -0.60
CA LYS A 98 -3.61 -7.04 -0.06
C LYS A 98 -3.71 -5.64 0.52
N ILE A 99 -4.92 -5.12 0.60
CA ILE A 99 -5.19 -3.82 1.23
C ILE A 99 -5.01 -3.99 2.73
N ARG A 100 -3.95 -3.39 3.29
CA ARG A 100 -3.69 -3.38 4.73
C ARG A 100 -4.66 -2.43 5.42
N VAL A 101 -5.46 -2.95 6.34
CA VAL A 101 -6.53 -2.21 7.02
C VAL A 101 -6.36 -2.32 8.53
N THR A 102 -6.22 -1.16 9.20
CA THR A 102 -6.24 -1.09 10.66
C THR A 102 -7.66 -1.17 11.20
N LEU A 103 -7.84 -1.35 12.50
CA LEU A 103 -9.18 -1.30 13.11
C LEU A 103 -9.90 0.04 12.86
N ALA A 104 -9.15 1.15 12.85
CA ALA A 104 -9.69 2.47 12.54
C ALA A 104 -10.12 2.56 11.08
N ASP A 105 -9.25 2.16 10.15
CA ASP A 105 -9.56 2.12 8.71
C ASP A 105 -10.81 1.28 8.43
N TRP A 106 -10.93 0.13 9.10
CA TRP A 106 -12.08 -0.77 8.91
C TRP A 106 -13.40 -0.13 9.37
N ARG A 107 -13.38 0.59 10.49
CA ARG A 107 -14.55 1.35 10.97
C ARG A 107 -14.93 2.44 9.98
N GLU A 108 -13.95 3.16 9.43
CA GLU A 108 -14.16 4.18 8.41
C GLU A 108 -14.76 3.62 7.12
N ILE A 109 -14.22 2.51 6.61
CA ILE A 109 -14.72 1.85 5.40
C ILE A 109 -16.16 1.38 5.61
N LYS A 110 -16.44 0.69 6.73
CA LYS A 110 -17.80 0.23 7.03
C LYS A 110 -18.78 1.38 7.19
N ARG A 111 -18.39 2.44 7.91
CA ARG A 111 -19.24 3.63 8.04
C ARG A 111 -19.55 4.24 6.69
N PHE A 112 -18.53 4.40 5.84
CA PHE A 112 -18.69 4.97 4.51
C PHE A 112 -19.64 4.16 3.61
N VAL A 113 -19.60 2.83 3.67
CA VAL A 113 -20.40 1.97 2.77
C VAL A 113 -21.76 1.59 3.36
N LEU A 114 -21.80 1.20 4.63
CA LEU A 114 -22.97 0.54 5.25
C LEU A 114 -23.91 1.50 5.98
N GLU A 115 -23.42 2.66 6.43
CA GLU A 115 -24.27 3.64 7.12
C GLU A 115 -24.96 4.61 6.13
N ARG A 116 -24.69 4.48 4.83
CA ARG A 116 -25.38 5.24 3.78
C ARG A 116 -26.66 4.52 3.36
N PRO A 117 -27.73 5.26 3.00
CA PRO A 117 -28.90 4.65 2.38
C PRO A 117 -28.49 3.91 1.11
N GLN A 118 -28.80 2.60 1.05
CA GLN A 118 -28.42 1.75 -0.09
C GLN A 118 -28.97 2.28 -1.42
N GLU A 119 -30.09 3.00 -1.37
CA GLU A 119 -30.76 3.64 -2.50
C GLU A 119 -29.91 4.73 -3.18
N GLU A 120 -28.94 5.31 -2.47
CA GLU A 120 -28.12 6.41 -2.98
C GLU A 120 -27.08 5.91 -4.01
N VAL A 121 -26.36 4.82 -3.69
CA VAL A 121 -25.29 4.28 -4.55
C VAL A 121 -25.16 2.74 -4.38
N PRO A 122 -26.07 1.93 -4.95
CA PRO A 122 -26.11 0.47 -4.71
C PRO A 122 -24.80 -0.26 -5.04
N GLN A 123 -24.12 0.20 -6.09
CA GLN A 123 -22.84 -0.32 -6.57
C GLN A 123 -21.70 -0.23 -5.53
N LEU A 124 -21.71 0.72 -4.59
CA LEU A 124 -20.70 0.78 -3.51
C LEU A 124 -20.78 -0.45 -2.61
N VAL A 125 -22.01 -0.84 -2.23
CA VAL A 125 -22.25 -2.00 -1.38
C VAL A 125 -21.82 -3.29 -2.09
N VAL A 126 -22.13 -3.42 -3.38
CA VAL A 126 -21.70 -4.57 -4.20
C VAL A 126 -20.18 -4.65 -4.30
N ILE A 127 -19.51 -3.52 -4.56
CA ILE A 127 -18.05 -3.46 -4.65
C ILE A 127 -17.41 -3.82 -3.31
N PHE A 128 -17.92 -3.28 -2.20
CA PHE A 128 -17.44 -3.61 -0.86
C PHE A 128 -17.53 -5.11 -0.55
N TRP A 129 -18.70 -5.72 -0.78
CA TRP A 129 -18.86 -7.15 -0.54
C TRP A 129 -18.00 -7.99 -1.49
N LYS A 130 -17.83 -7.55 -2.74
CA LYS A 130 -16.92 -8.22 -3.67
C LYS A 130 -15.47 -8.18 -3.18
N MET A 131 -14.99 -7.05 -2.66
CA MET A 131 -13.66 -6.95 -2.05
C MET A 131 -13.53 -7.85 -0.82
N PHE A 132 -14.57 -7.91 0.01
CA PHE A 132 -14.56 -8.75 1.20
C PHE A 132 -14.53 -10.25 0.88
N ILE A 133 -15.41 -10.70 -0.02
CA ILE A 133 -15.47 -12.10 -0.47
C ILE A 133 -14.21 -12.49 -1.25
N GLY A 134 -13.67 -11.55 -2.04
CA GLY A 134 -12.42 -11.72 -2.78
C GLY A 134 -11.15 -11.63 -1.93
N ASP A 135 -11.26 -11.64 -0.59
CA ASP A 135 -10.14 -11.67 0.34
C ASP A 135 -9.14 -10.48 0.14
N ALA A 136 -9.68 -9.32 -0.19
CA ALA A 136 -8.89 -8.12 -0.51
C ALA A 136 -8.23 -7.46 0.70
N PHE A 137 -8.79 -7.67 1.89
CA PHE A 137 -8.39 -6.97 3.11
C PHE A 137 -7.46 -7.82 3.96
N ARG A 138 -6.29 -7.29 4.31
CA ARG A 138 -5.41 -7.82 5.34
C ARG A 138 -5.58 -6.98 6.60
N PHE A 139 -6.21 -7.55 7.61
CA PHE A 139 -6.38 -6.89 8.91
C PHE A 139 -5.05 -6.86 9.65
N VAL A 140 -4.64 -5.66 10.08
CA VAL A 140 -3.33 -5.41 10.71
C VAL A 140 -3.48 -4.48 11.89
N GLN A 141 -2.55 -4.56 12.85
CA GLN A 141 -2.49 -3.60 13.95
C GLN A 141 -1.96 -2.24 13.46
N ASP A 142 -0.83 -2.28 12.74
CA ASP A 142 -0.18 -1.10 12.18
C ASP A 142 -0.14 -1.15 10.65
N GLU A 143 -0.33 0.01 10.04
CA GLU A 143 -0.26 0.13 8.58
C GLU A 143 1.13 -0.23 8.05
N LYS A 144 2.19 0.24 8.75
CA LYS A 144 3.56 -0.03 8.37
C LYS A 144 3.92 -1.48 8.67
N GLU A 145 4.56 -2.14 7.71
CA GLU A 145 5.18 -3.43 7.94
C GLU A 145 6.47 -3.25 8.74
N TYR A 146 6.55 -3.94 9.88
CA TYR A 146 7.76 -4.07 10.67
C TYR A 146 8.37 -5.43 10.36
N GLY A 147 9.29 -5.48 9.41
CA GLY A 147 10.14 -6.64 9.16
C GLY A 147 11.35 -6.66 10.10
N TYR A 148 12.01 -7.81 10.22
CA TYR A 148 13.30 -7.92 10.92
C TYR A 148 14.36 -6.98 10.32
N ASP A 149 14.31 -6.72 9.01
CA ASP A 149 15.26 -5.84 8.32
C ASP A 149 14.99 -4.34 8.52
N SER A 150 13.74 -3.94 8.82
CA SER A 150 13.41 -2.53 9.08
C SER A 150 14.01 -1.99 10.38
N PHE A 151 14.56 -2.85 11.25
CA PHE A 151 15.42 -2.44 12.36
C PHE A 151 16.76 -1.89 11.88
N PHE A 152 17.34 -2.41 10.79
CA PHE A 152 18.63 -1.94 10.26
C PHE A 152 18.52 -0.62 9.50
N ILE A 153 17.36 -0.32 8.90
CA ILE A 153 17.11 0.97 8.24
C ILE A 153 16.89 2.10 9.27
N LYS A 154 16.57 1.76 10.52
CA LYS A 154 16.43 2.70 11.65
C LYS A 154 17.78 3.21 12.22
N GLY A 155 18.84 3.24 11.41
CA GLY A 155 20.11 3.89 11.76
C GLY A 155 20.07 5.42 11.92
N GLY A 156 18.88 6.03 12.02
CA GLY A 156 18.70 7.49 12.13
C GLY A 156 18.15 8.01 13.46
N GLN A 157 17.72 7.16 14.38
CA GLN A 157 17.31 7.59 15.73
C GLN A 157 17.83 6.62 16.78
N SER A 158 18.95 6.98 17.41
CA SER A 158 19.63 6.20 18.44
C SER A 158 18.79 6.11 19.72
N SER A 159 18.29 4.91 20.02
CA SER A 159 17.81 4.55 21.35
C SER A 159 18.93 3.88 22.14
N LYS A 160 19.04 4.14 23.46
CA LYS A 160 20.05 3.56 24.38
C LYS A 160 20.12 2.03 24.38
N TYR A 161 19.10 1.35 23.86
CA TYR A 161 19.08 -0.10 23.71
C TYR A 161 19.99 -0.58 22.54
N ASP A 162 20.13 0.23 21.48
CA ASP A 162 20.93 -0.09 20.29
C ASP A 162 22.43 -0.08 20.58
N ASP A 163 22.90 0.73 21.53
CA ASP A 163 24.32 0.84 21.87
C ASP A 163 24.85 -0.47 22.48
N LYS A 164 24.09 -1.14 23.35
CA LYS A 164 24.49 -2.43 23.94
C LYS A 164 24.53 -3.56 22.91
N VAL A 165 23.60 -3.54 21.96
CA VAL A 165 23.52 -4.56 20.89
C VAL A 165 24.67 -4.35 19.90
N ARG A 166 24.98 -3.10 19.53
CA ARG A 166 26.15 -2.78 18.71
C ARG A 166 27.47 -3.19 19.38
N GLU A 167 27.62 -2.94 20.68
CA GLU A 167 28.83 -3.30 21.40
C GLU A 167 29.03 -4.83 21.48
N SER A 168 27.94 -5.58 21.63
CA SER A 168 28.01 -7.06 21.64
C SER A 168 28.39 -7.66 20.29
N PHE A 169 28.00 -7.04 19.17
CA PHE A 169 28.49 -7.45 17.83
C PHE A 169 29.95 -7.08 17.56
N LYS A 170 30.51 -6.12 18.29
CA LYS A 170 31.93 -5.73 18.17
C LYS A 170 32.85 -6.83 18.70
N ILE A 171 32.48 -7.42 19.84
CA ILE A 171 33.15 -8.57 20.44
C ILE A 171 33.12 -9.78 19.49
N ILE A 172 31.97 -10.03 18.84
CA ILE A 172 31.82 -11.13 17.88
C ILE A 172 32.71 -10.91 16.66
N ARG A 173 32.79 -9.69 16.13
CA ARG A 173 33.65 -9.37 14.98
C ARG A 173 35.14 -9.43 15.32
N GLU A 174 35.53 -9.04 16.53
CA GLU A 174 36.91 -9.21 17.01
C GLU A 174 37.26 -10.69 17.13
N ALA A 175 36.38 -11.50 17.73
CA ALA A 175 36.57 -12.94 17.80
C ALA A 175 36.66 -13.59 16.41
N GLU A 176 35.82 -13.20 15.45
CA GLU A 176 35.90 -13.70 14.06
C GLU A 176 37.19 -13.31 13.36
N LYS A 177 37.72 -12.11 13.64
CA LYS A 177 38.99 -11.63 13.10
C LYS A 177 40.16 -12.42 13.67
N ASP A 178 40.11 -12.73 14.97
CA ASP A 178 41.09 -13.57 15.66
C ASP A 178 41.03 -15.03 15.20
N PHE A 179 39.83 -15.56 14.95
CA PHE A 179 39.67 -16.89 14.35
C PHE A 179 40.22 -16.97 12.93
N LYS A 180 40.07 -15.91 12.14
CA LYS A 180 40.66 -15.83 10.79
C LYS A 180 42.19 -15.72 10.85
N SER A 181 42.75 -14.93 11.77
CA SER A 181 44.20 -14.81 11.91
C SER A 181 44.84 -16.11 12.42
N MET A 182 44.20 -16.82 13.35
CA MET A 182 44.65 -18.15 13.80
C MET A 182 44.64 -19.18 12.66
N LYS A 183 43.61 -19.17 11.79
CA LYS A 183 43.56 -20.05 10.62
C LYS A 183 44.65 -19.74 9.58
N SER A 184 45.06 -18.49 9.44
CA SER A 184 46.15 -18.11 8.53
C SER A 184 47.55 -18.45 9.04
N ILE A 185 47.71 -18.75 10.34
CA ILE A 185 49.00 -19.14 10.95
C ILE A 185 49.22 -20.66 10.91
N THR A 186 48.17 -21.44 10.63
CA THR A 186 48.20 -22.93 10.66
C THR A 186 48.44 -23.55 9.27
N VAL A 187 48.94 -22.77 8.30
CA VAL A 187 49.40 -23.26 6.99
C VAL A 187 50.87 -22.92 6.81
#